data_AF-A0A1S6HGW8-F1
#
_entry.id   AF-A0A1S6HGW8-F1
#
_cell.length_a   1.000
_cell.length_b   1.000
_cell.length_c   1.000
_cell.angle_alpha   90.00
_cell.angle_beta   90.00
_cell.angle_gamma   90.00
#
_symmetry.space_group_name_H-M   'P 1'
#
loop_
_entity.id
_entity.type
_entity.pdbx_description
1 polymer ?
#
loop_
_entity_poly.entity_id
_entity_poly.type
_entity_poly.pdbx_seq_one_letter_code
_entity_poly.pdbx_strand_id
1 'polypeptide(L)'
;MNRITRSMAFFTLWMFFLLPILLIGASATSPEEIDYEEKTEQCLNDSNEMMIAMSNDGFSIVRMNDTINEALETYEIQSLLRENDKSYDLSKALQYCESAVLIHKSAYEARDEYLALKRFYDESFEESVNTSSVDAMIKDIEENIDNERYENVAPMVEKAYGEIINIQSSNTAVRLFYSSTSKGLKTFFYTNWKTIAIFSFGILVLLLIYRIKIATWIIKRKILRLELRKKTIKGMIMQTQKDYFNQGKMPEGIYNIRTKRFAESIRDLERQIPLLHEELARLERRRK
;
A
#
# COMPACT_ATOMS: atom_id res chain seq x y z
N MET A 1 -45.19 -55.02 2.27
CA MET A 1 -45.05 -54.14 3.45
C MET A 1 -45.26 -52.70 3.00
N ASN A 2 -46.35 -52.10 3.46
CA ASN A 2 -47.06 -51.00 2.79
C ASN A 2 -46.33 -49.65 2.87
N ARG A 3 -46.18 -48.98 1.72
CA ARG A 3 -45.68 -47.60 1.59
C ARG A 3 -46.52 -46.59 2.40
N ILE A 4 -47.77 -46.93 2.71
CA ILE A 4 -48.72 -46.07 3.43
C ILE A 4 -48.37 -45.96 4.93
N THR A 5 -47.83 -47.00 5.56
CA THR A 5 -47.51 -46.96 7.00
C THR A 5 -46.24 -46.17 7.32
N ARG A 6 -45.33 -45.98 6.34
CA ARG A 6 -44.13 -45.16 6.50
C ARG A 6 -44.40 -43.65 6.45
N SER A 7 -45.44 -43.22 5.73
CA SER A 7 -45.80 -41.80 5.62
C SER A 7 -46.52 -41.28 6.88
N MET A 8 -47.36 -42.11 7.51
CA MET A 8 -48.04 -41.74 8.76
C MET A 8 -47.09 -41.62 9.96
N ALA A 9 -46.01 -42.41 10.00
CA ALA A 9 -45.02 -42.33 11.08
C ALA A 9 -44.14 -41.07 11.02
N PHE A 10 -43.92 -40.49 9.83
CA PHE A 10 -43.20 -39.21 9.69
C PHE A 10 -44.06 -38.00 10.06
N PHE A 11 -45.37 -38.07 9.81
CA PHE A 11 -46.28 -36.97 10.10
C PHE A 11 -46.56 -36.82 11.60
N THR A 12 -46.64 -37.93 12.34
CA THR A 12 -46.84 -37.89 13.80
C THR A 12 -45.59 -37.43 14.57
N LEU A 13 -44.38 -37.73 14.06
CA LEU A 13 -43.13 -37.27 14.67
C LEU A 13 -42.90 -35.75 14.48
N TRP A 14 -43.30 -35.20 13.32
CA TRP A 14 -43.15 -33.77 13.02
C TRP A 14 -44.12 -32.91 13.83
N MET A 15 -45.34 -33.41 14.11
CA MET A 15 -46.32 -32.69 14.92
C MET A 15 -45.93 -32.59 16.41
N PHE A 16 -45.19 -33.57 16.94
CA PHE A 16 -44.65 -33.51 18.31
C PHE A 16 -43.46 -32.53 18.45
N PHE A 17 -42.73 -32.24 17.37
CA PHE A 17 -41.62 -31.28 17.39
C PHE A 17 -42.08 -29.81 17.24
N LEU A 18 -43.29 -29.58 16.70
CA LEU A 18 -43.86 -28.23 16.53
C LEU A 18 -44.69 -27.77 17.75
N LEU A 19 -45.14 -28.67 18.60
CA LEU A 19 -45.96 -28.33 19.79
C LEU A 19 -45.23 -27.49 20.87
N PRO A 20 -43.92 -27.67 21.15
CA PRO A 20 -43.25 -26.84 22.15
C PRO A 20 -42.89 -25.42 21.65
N ILE A 21 -42.96 -25.15 20.33
CA ILE A 21 -42.68 -23.80 19.79
C ILE A 21 -43.85 -22.83 20.02
N LEU A 22 -45.08 -23.34 20.20
CA LEU A 22 -46.26 -22.51 20.45
C LEU A 22 -46.50 -22.15 21.93
N LEU A 23 -45.77 -22.78 22.86
CA LEU A 23 -45.93 -22.54 24.31
C LEU A 23 -44.91 -21.56 24.91
N ILE A 24 -44.00 -20.99 24.12
CA ILE A 24 -43.03 -19.97 24.58
C ILE A 24 -43.59 -18.54 24.46
N GLY A 25 -44.73 -18.35 23.78
CA GLY A 25 -45.34 -17.03 23.61
C GLY A 25 -46.35 -16.70 24.70
N ALA A 26 -45.90 -16.12 25.82
CA ALA A 26 -46.61 -15.11 26.62
C ALA A 26 -46.03 -14.95 28.04
N SER A 27 -44.70 -14.91 28.20
CA SER A 27 -44.11 -14.17 29.31
C SER A 27 -44.00 -12.72 28.86
N ALA A 28 -45.13 -12.01 28.82
CA ALA A 28 -45.13 -10.56 28.72
C ALA A 28 -44.68 -10.03 30.09
N THR A 29 -43.37 -10.07 30.34
CA THR A 29 -42.77 -9.22 31.35
C THR A 29 -43.21 -7.80 30.99
N SER A 30 -44.06 -7.21 31.83
CA SER A 30 -44.32 -5.77 31.77
C SER A 30 -42.96 -5.10 31.65
N PRO A 31 -42.75 -4.19 30.67
CA PRO A 31 -41.51 -3.45 30.60
C PRO A 31 -41.32 -2.83 31.98
N GLU A 32 -40.34 -3.34 32.71
CA GLU A 32 -39.84 -2.72 33.92
C GLU A 32 -39.56 -1.29 33.48
N GLU A 33 -40.22 -0.33 34.13
CA GLU A 33 -40.05 1.09 33.81
C GLU A 33 -38.59 1.39 34.16
N ILE A 34 -37.71 1.20 33.17
CA ILE A 34 -36.28 1.40 33.34
C ILE A 34 -36.14 2.85 33.73
N ASP A 35 -35.62 3.07 34.94
CA ASP A 35 -35.24 4.38 35.38
C ASP A 35 -34.07 4.84 34.50
N TYR A 36 -34.40 5.63 33.48
CA TYR A 36 -33.42 6.19 32.54
C TYR A 36 -32.41 7.07 33.27
N GLU A 37 -32.74 7.60 34.45
CA GLU A 37 -31.83 8.42 35.25
C GLU A 37 -30.76 7.57 35.90
N GLU A 38 -31.16 6.53 36.64
CA GLU A 38 -30.23 5.57 37.27
C GLU A 38 -29.30 4.97 36.21
N LYS A 39 -29.85 4.58 35.05
CA LYS A 39 -29.06 4.04 33.94
C LYS A 39 -28.06 5.06 33.38
N THR A 40 -28.45 6.32 33.26
CA THR A 40 -27.57 7.37 32.72
C THR A 40 -26.47 7.73 33.71
N GLU A 41 -26.80 7.86 35.00
CA GLU A 41 -25.83 8.11 36.07
C GLU A 41 -24.82 6.97 36.20
N GLN A 42 -25.30 5.73 36.20
CA GLN A 42 -24.43 4.55 36.19
C GLN A 42 -23.49 4.58 34.98
N CYS A 43 -24.02 4.87 33.79
CA CYS A 43 -23.20 4.91 32.59
C CYS A 43 -22.13 6.01 32.62
N LEU A 44 -22.44 7.19 33.17
CA LEU A 44 -21.47 8.28 33.34
C LEU A 44 -20.34 7.89 34.30
N ASN A 45 -20.68 7.21 35.39
CA ASN A 45 -19.70 6.68 36.34
C ASN A 45 -18.81 5.62 35.68
N ASP A 46 -19.40 4.62 35.00
CA ASP A 46 -18.68 3.58 34.28
C ASP A 46 -17.74 4.18 33.20
N SER A 47 -18.20 5.20 32.48
CA SER A 47 -17.40 5.87 31.45
C SER A 47 -16.19 6.61 32.05
N ASN A 48 -16.35 7.23 33.21
CA ASN A 48 -15.23 7.85 33.95
C ASN A 48 -14.22 6.80 34.42
N GLU A 49 -14.68 5.66 34.94
CA GLU A 49 -13.80 4.55 35.32
C GLU A 49 -13.01 4.02 34.12
N MET A 50 -13.67 3.85 32.96
CA MET A 50 -13.02 3.46 31.69
C MET A 50 -11.96 4.47 31.25
N MET A 51 -12.24 5.77 31.33
CA MET A 51 -11.27 6.82 31.00
C MET A 51 -10.04 6.77 31.92
N ILE A 52 -10.24 6.59 33.23
CA ILE A 52 -9.14 6.45 34.20
C ILE A 52 -8.31 5.20 33.88
N ALA A 53 -8.95 4.07 33.57
CA ALA A 53 -8.27 2.85 33.18
C ALA A 53 -7.43 3.06 31.91
N MET A 54 -7.99 3.69 30.88
CA MET A 54 -7.25 4.04 29.66
C MET A 54 -6.04 4.94 29.95
N SER A 55 -6.19 5.95 30.80
CA SER A 55 -5.10 6.83 31.19
C SER A 55 -3.97 6.09 31.91
N ASN A 56 -4.32 5.20 32.85
CA ASN A 56 -3.37 4.36 33.58
C ASN A 56 -2.61 3.40 32.65
N ASP A 57 -3.28 2.95 31.59
CA ASP A 57 -2.74 2.08 30.56
C ASP A 57 -1.93 2.83 29.48
N GLY A 58 -1.79 4.15 29.61
CA GLY A 58 -0.98 4.99 28.72
C GLY A 58 -1.64 5.39 27.40
N PHE A 59 -2.96 5.23 27.27
CA PHE A 59 -3.69 5.75 26.10
C PHE A 59 -3.86 7.27 26.17
N SER A 60 -3.96 7.89 25.00
CA SER A 60 -4.54 9.24 24.91
C SER A 60 -6.04 9.18 25.24
N ILE A 61 -6.51 10.14 26.03
CA ILE A 61 -7.89 10.19 26.55
C ILE A 61 -8.63 11.46 26.12
N VAL A 62 -8.14 12.20 25.13
CA VAL A 62 -8.71 13.49 24.72
C VAL A 62 -10.12 13.30 24.18
N ARG A 63 -10.31 12.41 23.20
CA ARG A 63 -11.64 12.15 22.59
C ARG A 63 -12.59 11.51 23.60
N MET A 64 -12.09 10.62 24.45
CA MET A 64 -12.88 9.99 25.52
C MET A 64 -13.38 11.04 26.51
N ASN A 65 -12.49 11.90 27.00
CA ASN A 65 -12.82 13.00 27.92
C ASN A 65 -13.82 13.98 27.30
N ASP A 66 -13.63 14.38 26.04
CA ASP A 66 -14.56 15.28 25.34
C ASP A 66 -15.96 14.64 25.23
N THR A 67 -16.01 13.36 24.88
CA THR A 67 -17.28 12.59 24.78
C THR A 67 -18.00 12.49 26.12
N ILE A 68 -17.27 12.24 27.21
CA ILE A 68 -17.82 12.18 28.57
C ILE A 68 -18.32 13.56 29.01
N ASN A 69 -17.58 14.62 28.73
CA ASN A 69 -18.00 15.99 29.07
C ASN A 69 -19.27 16.39 28.31
N GLU A 70 -19.41 16.04 27.03
CA GLU A 70 -20.66 16.24 26.28
C GLU A 70 -21.83 15.45 26.88
N ALA A 71 -21.59 14.23 27.37
CA ALA A 71 -22.58 13.42 28.06
C ALA A 71 -23.04 14.07 29.38
N LEU A 72 -22.08 14.53 30.20
CA LEU A 72 -22.32 15.21 31.47
C LEU A 72 -23.11 16.51 31.28
N GLU A 73 -22.68 17.39 30.37
CA GLU A 73 -23.39 18.64 30.08
C GLU A 73 -24.81 18.37 29.60
N THR A 74 -24.99 17.38 28.72
CA THR A 74 -26.33 16.98 28.25
C THR A 74 -27.19 16.48 29.41
N TYR A 75 -26.64 15.64 30.29
CA TYR A 75 -27.36 15.11 31.46
C TYR A 75 -27.77 16.22 32.45
N GLU A 76 -26.87 17.17 32.74
CA GLU A 76 -27.15 18.30 33.64
C GLU A 76 -28.27 19.19 33.10
N ILE A 77 -28.23 19.52 31.80
CA ILE A 77 -29.28 20.32 31.15
C ILE A 77 -30.64 19.62 31.22
N GLN A 78 -30.69 18.31 30.97
CA GLN A 78 -31.94 17.54 31.02
C GLN A 78 -32.47 17.40 32.45
N SER A 79 -31.58 17.23 33.43
CA SER A 79 -31.93 17.21 34.85
C SER A 79 -32.55 18.54 35.30
N LEU A 80 -32.02 19.68 34.84
CA LEU A 80 -32.60 21.01 35.09
C LEU A 80 -33.97 21.18 34.43
N LEU A 81 -34.19 20.67 33.22
CA LEU A 81 -35.51 20.72 32.56
C LEU A 81 -36.56 19.96 33.37
N ARG A 82 -36.19 18.77 33.86
CA ARG A 82 -37.03 17.94 34.73
C ARG A 82 -37.38 18.66 36.03
N GLU A 83 -36.41 19.25 36.72
CA GLU A 83 -36.63 19.99 37.98
C GLU A 83 -37.60 21.17 37.81
N ASN A 84 -37.73 21.69 36.59
CA ASN A 84 -38.66 22.75 36.23
C ASN A 84 -39.98 22.24 35.63
N ASP A 85 -40.31 20.95 35.83
CA ASP A 85 -41.50 20.26 35.29
C ASP A 85 -41.65 20.39 33.75
N LYS A 86 -40.53 20.46 33.01
CA LYS A 86 -40.52 20.49 31.53
C LYS A 86 -40.22 19.11 30.96
N SER A 87 -40.62 18.88 29.70
CA SER A 87 -40.25 17.64 28.99
C SER A 87 -38.74 17.54 28.85
N TYR A 88 -38.18 16.40 29.22
CA TYR A 88 -36.76 16.09 29.13
C TYR A 88 -36.56 14.77 28.38
N ASP A 89 -35.37 14.57 27.82
CA ASP A 89 -34.98 13.37 27.09
C ASP A 89 -33.49 13.06 27.32
N LEU A 90 -33.22 11.94 28.00
CA LEU A 90 -31.87 11.47 28.31
C LEU A 90 -31.23 10.61 27.21
N SER A 91 -31.95 10.35 26.11
CA SER A 91 -31.48 9.48 25.02
C SER A 91 -30.15 9.96 24.43
N LYS A 92 -29.94 11.29 24.33
CA LYS A 92 -28.71 11.86 23.80
C LYS A 92 -27.51 11.68 24.75
N ALA A 93 -27.71 11.86 26.05
CA ALA A 93 -26.67 11.62 27.05
C ALA A 93 -26.22 10.14 27.01
N LEU A 94 -27.19 9.21 26.93
CA LEU A 94 -26.93 7.79 26.76
C LEU A 94 -26.15 7.46 25.46
N GLN A 95 -26.46 8.10 24.33
CA GLN A 95 -25.71 7.91 23.08
C GLN A 95 -24.23 8.31 23.19
N TYR A 96 -23.93 9.40 23.89
CA TYR A 96 -22.53 9.79 24.15
C TYR A 96 -21.83 8.78 25.05
N CYS A 97 -22.55 8.30 26.05
CA CYS A 97 -22.12 7.26 26.96
C CYS A 97 -21.77 5.94 26.24
N GLU A 98 -22.64 5.49 25.32
CA GLU A 98 -22.39 4.34 24.43
C GLU A 98 -21.18 4.59 23.51
N SER A 99 -20.99 5.84 23.06
CA SER A 99 -19.83 6.22 22.25
C SER A 99 -18.53 6.14 23.05
N ALA A 100 -18.54 6.51 24.34
CA ALA A 100 -17.40 6.36 25.24
C ALA A 100 -17.01 4.88 25.42
N VAL A 101 -18.00 4.01 25.63
CA VAL A 101 -17.78 2.54 25.69
C VAL A 101 -17.16 2.01 24.38
N LEU A 102 -17.63 2.50 23.23
CA LEU A 102 -17.08 2.12 21.93
C LEU A 102 -15.62 2.58 21.77
N ILE A 103 -15.31 3.83 22.14
CA ILE A 103 -13.94 4.36 22.11
C ILE A 103 -13.01 3.50 22.97
N HIS A 104 -13.42 3.20 24.21
CA HIS A 104 -12.66 2.33 25.11
C HIS A 104 -12.40 0.96 24.47
N LYS A 105 -13.45 0.29 23.99
CA LYS A 105 -13.32 -1.03 23.37
C LYS A 105 -12.39 -0.99 22.15
N SER A 106 -12.58 -0.03 21.24
CA SER A 106 -11.76 0.10 20.04
C SER A 106 -10.31 0.42 20.34
N ALA A 107 -10.01 1.18 21.39
CA ALA A 107 -8.64 1.47 21.80
C ALA A 107 -7.86 0.21 22.21
N TYR A 108 -8.47 -0.65 23.03
CA TYR A 108 -7.87 -1.91 23.46
C TYR A 108 -7.73 -2.91 22.30
N GLU A 109 -8.77 -3.06 21.46
CA GLU A 109 -8.70 -3.91 20.27
C GLU A 109 -7.57 -3.46 19.32
N ALA A 110 -7.47 -2.15 19.05
CA ALA A 110 -6.41 -1.59 18.21
C ALA A 110 -5.01 -1.83 18.79
N ARG A 111 -4.84 -1.67 20.11
CA ARG A 111 -3.56 -1.94 20.79
C ARG A 111 -3.17 -3.41 20.70
N ASP A 112 -4.10 -4.32 20.95
CA ASP A 112 -3.84 -5.76 20.91
C ASP A 112 -3.46 -6.22 19.50
N GLU A 113 -4.17 -5.74 18.46
CA GLU A 113 -3.84 -6.02 17.06
C GLU A 113 -2.46 -5.48 16.67
N TYR A 114 -2.13 -4.24 17.08
CA TYR A 114 -0.82 -3.65 16.86
C TYR A 114 0.29 -4.44 17.54
N LEU A 115 0.11 -4.85 18.79
CA LEU A 115 1.10 -5.65 19.53
C LEU A 115 1.29 -7.03 18.90
N ALA A 116 0.22 -7.67 18.42
CA ALA A 116 0.29 -8.92 17.68
C ALA A 116 1.08 -8.75 16.37
N LEU A 117 0.79 -7.70 15.60
CA LEU A 117 1.53 -7.36 14.37
C LEU A 117 3.01 -7.13 14.65
N LYS A 118 3.34 -6.36 15.70
CA LYS A 118 4.72 -6.03 16.06
C LYS A 118 5.53 -7.29 16.41
N ARG A 119 4.95 -8.20 17.20
CA ARG A 119 5.59 -9.50 17.49
C ARG A 119 5.81 -10.32 16.22
N PHE A 120 4.81 -10.40 15.36
CA PHE A 120 4.94 -11.10 14.08
C PHE A 120 6.02 -10.49 13.20
N TYR A 121 6.10 -9.16 13.15
CA TYR A 121 7.11 -8.41 12.42
C TYR A 121 8.53 -8.72 12.93
N ASP A 122 8.74 -8.65 14.25
CA ASP A 122 10.04 -8.92 14.89
C ASP A 122 10.53 -10.36 14.65
N GLU A 123 9.62 -11.32 14.57
CA GLU A 123 9.94 -12.74 14.29
C GLU A 123 10.14 -13.02 12.78
N SER A 124 9.67 -12.14 11.90
CA SER A 124 9.52 -12.41 10.47
C SER A 124 10.77 -12.16 9.63
N PHE A 125 11.73 -11.36 10.11
CA PHE A 125 12.85 -10.89 9.29
C PHE A 125 14.22 -11.09 9.95
N GLU A 126 15.19 -11.54 9.17
CA GLU A 126 16.62 -11.48 9.53
C GLU A 126 17.17 -10.07 9.22
N GLU A 127 18.23 -9.62 9.91
CA GLU A 127 18.82 -8.25 9.83
C GLU A 127 19.19 -7.75 8.42
N SER A 128 19.15 -8.59 7.38
CA SER A 128 19.56 -8.27 6.01
C SER A 128 18.42 -7.94 5.04
N VAL A 129 17.16 -7.99 5.49
CA VAL A 129 15.99 -7.69 4.65
C VAL A 129 15.65 -6.21 4.71
N ASN A 130 15.39 -5.58 3.55
CA ASN A 130 14.86 -4.22 3.54
C ASN A 130 13.38 -4.23 3.94
N THR A 131 13.08 -3.73 5.14
CA THR A 131 11.75 -3.65 5.74
C THR A 131 11.16 -2.24 5.73
N SER A 132 11.80 -1.27 5.06
CA SER A 132 11.45 0.16 5.17
C SER A 132 9.98 0.49 4.87
N SER A 133 9.34 -0.31 3.99
CA SER A 133 7.91 -0.21 3.67
C SER A 133 7.04 -0.56 4.89
N VAL A 134 7.34 -1.68 5.55
CA VAL A 134 6.62 -2.15 6.74
C VAL A 134 6.89 -1.23 7.94
N ASP A 135 8.13 -0.77 8.10
CA ASP A 135 8.50 0.20 9.16
C ASP A 135 7.65 1.47 9.08
N ALA A 136 7.42 1.99 7.86
CA ALA A 136 6.55 3.14 7.65
C ALA A 136 5.09 2.83 8.02
N MET A 137 4.57 1.65 7.64
CA MET A 137 3.20 1.26 8.00
C MET A 137 3.01 1.09 9.51
N ILE A 138 3.98 0.48 10.20
CA ILE A 138 3.96 0.33 11.67
C ILE A 138 3.92 1.70 12.35
N LYS A 139 4.73 2.65 11.87
CA LYS A 139 4.73 4.02 12.38
C LYS A 139 3.39 4.72 12.14
N ASP A 140 2.80 4.56 10.95
CA ASP A 140 1.49 5.17 10.66
C ASP A 140 0.37 4.57 11.53
N ILE A 141 0.46 3.28 11.88
CA ILE A 141 -0.47 2.63 12.82
C ILE A 141 -0.31 3.22 14.23
N GLU A 142 0.93 3.36 14.71
CA GLU A 142 1.24 3.99 16.00
C GLU A 142 0.68 5.41 16.06
N GLU A 143 0.87 6.21 15.00
CA GLU A 143 0.32 7.56 14.91
C GLU A 143 -1.22 7.58 14.93
N ASN A 144 -1.91 6.58 14.34
CA ASN A 144 -3.37 6.51 14.43
C ASN A 144 -3.86 6.12 15.83
N ILE A 145 -3.12 5.28 16.55
CA ILE A 145 -3.41 4.95 17.96
C ILE A 145 -3.22 6.19 18.83
N ASP A 146 -2.09 6.89 18.68
CA ASP A 146 -1.78 8.10 19.45
C ASP A 146 -2.80 9.22 19.21
N ASN A 147 -3.34 9.32 17.99
CA ASN A 147 -4.36 10.31 17.61
C ASN A 147 -5.81 9.81 17.82
N GLU A 148 -6.02 8.70 18.53
CA GLU A 148 -7.35 8.17 18.89
C GLU A 148 -8.25 7.85 17.67
N ARG A 149 -7.63 7.45 16.55
CA ARG A 149 -8.27 7.03 15.29
C ARG A 149 -8.29 5.51 15.16
N TYR A 150 -8.79 4.84 16.19
CA TYR A 150 -8.75 3.38 16.34
C TYR A 150 -9.44 2.64 15.19
N GLU A 151 -10.48 3.24 14.59
CA GLU A 151 -11.19 2.67 13.44
C GLU A 151 -10.32 2.42 12.20
N ASN A 152 -9.17 3.10 12.09
CA ASN A 152 -8.25 2.93 10.98
C ASN A 152 -7.21 1.83 11.21
N VAL A 153 -7.05 1.35 12.46
CA VAL A 153 -5.94 0.45 12.82
C VAL A 153 -6.11 -0.92 12.19
N ALA A 154 -7.26 -1.57 12.35
CA ALA A 154 -7.52 -2.91 11.80
C ALA A 154 -7.22 -3.04 10.29
N PRO A 155 -7.74 -2.17 9.39
CA PRO A 155 -7.43 -2.28 7.97
C PRO A 155 -5.96 -1.94 7.64
N MET A 156 -5.26 -1.15 8.48
CA MET A 156 -3.83 -0.88 8.31
C MET A 156 -2.98 -2.06 8.77
N VAL A 157 -3.36 -2.72 9.86
CA VAL A 157 -2.73 -3.95 10.36
C VAL A 157 -2.82 -5.07 9.32
N GLU A 158 -4.00 -5.28 8.71
CA GLU A 158 -4.18 -6.27 7.63
C GLU A 158 -3.26 -5.99 6.43
N LYS A 159 -3.15 -4.72 6.02
CA LYS A 159 -2.24 -4.30 4.94
C LYS A 159 -0.78 -4.56 5.30
N ALA A 160 -0.38 -4.27 6.54
CA ALA A 160 0.98 -4.51 7.02
C ALA A 160 1.32 -6.01 7.00
N TYR A 161 0.41 -6.89 7.46
CA TYR A 161 0.58 -8.34 7.33
C TYR A 161 0.77 -8.78 5.87
N GLY A 162 -0.06 -8.26 4.95
CA GLY A 162 0.06 -8.54 3.53
C GLY A 162 1.44 -8.15 2.96
N GLU A 163 1.95 -6.97 3.33
CA GLU A 163 3.26 -6.50 2.90
C GLU A 163 4.40 -7.35 3.49
N ILE A 164 4.30 -7.76 4.76
CA ILE A 164 5.28 -8.65 5.39
C ILE A 164 5.39 -9.97 4.61
N ILE A 165 4.26 -10.58 4.28
CA ILE A 165 4.19 -11.83 3.51
C ILE A 165 4.76 -11.64 2.09
N ASN A 166 4.49 -10.50 1.44
CA ASN A 166 5.02 -10.17 0.13
C ASN A 166 6.55 -10.04 0.15
N ILE A 167 7.11 -9.38 1.16
CA ILE A 167 8.57 -9.24 1.32
C ILE A 167 9.21 -10.60 1.62
N GLN A 168 8.63 -11.40 2.52
CA GLN A 168 9.13 -12.74 2.85
C GLN A 168 9.14 -13.67 1.63
N SER A 169 8.03 -13.71 0.87
CA SER A 169 7.92 -14.54 -0.33
C SER A 169 8.89 -14.08 -1.42
N SER A 170 9.05 -12.77 -1.62
CA SER A 170 10.01 -12.20 -2.57
C SER A 170 11.45 -12.56 -2.20
N ASN A 171 11.84 -12.41 -0.93
CA ASN A 171 13.18 -12.77 -0.46
C ASN A 171 13.43 -14.28 -0.55
N THR A 172 12.43 -15.09 -0.22
CA THR A 172 12.51 -16.55 -0.36
C THR A 172 12.69 -16.94 -1.82
N ALA A 173 11.90 -16.36 -2.73
CA ALA A 173 12.01 -16.60 -4.17
C ALA A 173 13.38 -16.17 -4.70
N VAL A 174 13.88 -15.00 -4.30
CA VAL A 174 15.22 -14.52 -4.68
C VAL A 174 16.32 -15.45 -4.14
N ARG A 175 16.22 -15.90 -2.89
CA ARG A 175 17.20 -16.83 -2.28
C ARG A 175 17.18 -18.20 -2.96
N LEU A 176 16.00 -18.73 -3.26
CA LEU A 176 15.84 -19.98 -4.00
C LEU A 176 16.36 -19.85 -5.43
N PHE A 177 16.05 -18.75 -6.12
CA PHE A 177 16.56 -18.47 -7.46
C PHE A 177 18.08 -18.34 -7.45
N TYR A 178 18.64 -17.55 -6.53
CA TYR A 178 20.08 -17.35 -6.43
C TYR A 178 20.80 -18.65 -6.08
N SER A 179 20.32 -19.41 -5.11
CA SER A 179 20.95 -20.69 -4.71
C SER A 179 20.82 -21.76 -5.81
N SER A 180 19.69 -21.83 -6.52
CA SER A 180 19.49 -22.78 -7.62
C SER A 180 20.33 -22.40 -8.84
N THR A 181 20.30 -21.13 -9.25
CA THR A 181 21.07 -20.63 -10.41
C THR A 181 22.56 -20.64 -10.13
N SER A 182 23.03 -20.22 -8.94
CA SER A 182 24.46 -20.23 -8.60
C SER A 182 25.04 -21.65 -8.56
N LYS A 183 24.32 -22.62 -7.96
CA LYS A 183 24.73 -24.03 -7.95
C LYS A 183 24.73 -24.61 -9.37
N GLY A 184 23.71 -24.29 -10.17
CA GLY A 184 23.62 -24.72 -11.57
C GLY A 184 24.76 -24.16 -12.41
N LEU A 185 25.03 -22.85 -12.33
CA LEU A 185 26.14 -22.21 -13.02
C LEU A 185 27.49 -22.75 -12.57
N LYS A 186 27.73 -22.88 -11.26
CA LYS A 186 28.99 -23.42 -10.72
C LYS A 186 29.25 -24.83 -11.25
N THR A 187 28.23 -25.69 -11.24
CA THR A 187 28.31 -27.04 -11.81
C THR A 187 28.55 -26.99 -13.32
N PHE A 188 27.85 -26.14 -14.05
CA PHE A 188 28.03 -25.97 -15.49
C PHE A 188 29.46 -25.55 -15.86
N PHE A 189 30.02 -24.55 -15.16
CA PHE A 189 31.40 -24.10 -15.37
C PHE A 189 32.41 -25.18 -15.01
N TYR A 190 32.21 -25.88 -13.88
CA TYR A 190 33.12 -26.96 -13.47
C TYR A 190 33.12 -28.14 -14.44
N THR A 191 31.95 -28.54 -14.94
CA THR A 191 31.83 -29.64 -15.90
C THR A 191 32.37 -29.27 -17.28
N ASN A 192 32.18 -28.02 -17.71
CA ASN A 192 32.46 -27.58 -19.09
C ASN A 192 33.66 -26.64 -19.22
N TRP A 193 34.53 -26.51 -18.21
CA TRP A 193 35.60 -25.50 -18.20
C TRP A 193 36.53 -25.59 -19.43
N LYS A 194 36.87 -26.81 -19.89
CA LYS A 194 37.72 -27.02 -21.07
C LYS A 194 37.04 -26.51 -22.34
N THR A 195 35.77 -26.82 -22.54
CA THR A 195 34.97 -26.36 -23.69
C THR A 195 34.83 -24.84 -23.68
N ILE A 196 34.57 -24.25 -22.52
CA ILE A 196 34.47 -22.80 -22.34
C ILE A 196 35.81 -22.12 -22.66
N ALA A 197 36.94 -22.70 -22.22
CA ALA A 197 38.26 -22.15 -22.51
C ALA A 197 38.59 -22.15 -24.02
N ILE A 198 38.32 -23.27 -24.71
CA ILE A 198 38.51 -23.37 -26.16
C ILE A 198 37.61 -22.38 -26.90
N PHE A 199 36.34 -22.30 -26.52
CA PHE A 199 35.38 -21.37 -27.13
C PHE A 199 35.76 -19.90 -26.88
N SER A 200 36.18 -19.57 -25.66
CA SER A 200 36.66 -18.23 -25.29
C SER A 200 37.90 -17.83 -26.09
N PHE A 201 38.86 -18.75 -26.25
CA PHE A 201 40.03 -18.54 -27.10
C PHE A 201 39.64 -18.32 -28.57
N GLY A 202 38.72 -19.14 -29.10
CA GLY A 202 38.18 -18.98 -30.45
C GLY A 202 37.51 -17.62 -30.66
N ILE A 203 36.69 -17.16 -29.71
CA ILE A 203 36.10 -15.82 -29.74
C ILE A 203 37.18 -14.74 -29.74
N LEU A 204 38.22 -14.87 -28.91
CA LEU A 204 39.30 -13.90 -28.83
C LEU A 204 40.05 -13.79 -30.17
N VAL A 205 40.37 -14.92 -30.81
CA VAL A 205 40.99 -14.95 -32.14
C VAL A 205 40.07 -14.31 -33.19
N LEU A 206 38.77 -14.64 -33.17
CA LEU A 206 37.79 -14.01 -34.06
C LEU A 206 37.72 -12.50 -33.82
N LEU A 207 37.68 -12.03 -32.57
CA LEU A 207 37.68 -10.59 -32.26
C LEU A 207 38.93 -9.89 -32.79
N LEU A 208 40.11 -10.53 -32.73
CA LEU A 208 41.33 -9.97 -33.31
C LEU A 208 41.27 -9.88 -34.84
N ILE A 209 40.79 -10.93 -35.52
CA ILE A 209 40.63 -10.94 -36.99
C ILE A 209 39.60 -9.90 -37.43
N TYR A 210 38.48 -9.79 -36.72
CA TYR A 210 37.35 -8.94 -37.08
C TYR A 210 37.41 -7.53 -36.46
N ARG A 211 38.45 -7.18 -35.68
CA ARG A 211 38.54 -5.91 -34.94
C ARG A 211 38.25 -4.67 -35.80
N ILE A 212 38.82 -4.64 -37.02
CA ILE A 212 38.66 -3.50 -37.93
C ILE A 212 37.23 -3.44 -38.47
N LYS A 213 36.68 -4.58 -38.90
CA LYS A 213 35.29 -4.66 -39.38
C LYS A 213 34.28 -4.25 -38.30
N ILE A 214 34.50 -4.69 -37.05
CA ILE A 214 33.67 -4.33 -35.90
C ILE A 214 33.77 -2.82 -35.64
N ALA A 215 34.98 -2.25 -35.59
CA ALA A 215 35.17 -0.81 -35.39
C ALA A 215 34.48 0.03 -36.48
N THR A 216 34.64 -0.36 -37.76
CA THR A 216 33.95 0.27 -38.89
C THR A 216 32.43 0.20 -38.72
N TRP A 217 31.89 -0.95 -38.31
CA TRP A 217 30.46 -1.14 -38.09
C TRP A 217 29.93 -0.27 -36.93
N ILE A 218 30.66 -0.20 -35.81
CA ILE A 218 30.32 0.65 -34.66
C ILE A 218 30.26 2.12 -35.09
N ILE A 219 31.27 2.61 -35.82
CA ILE A 219 31.32 4.01 -36.28
C ILE A 219 30.19 4.30 -37.27
N LYS A 220 29.94 3.41 -38.24
CA LYS A 220 28.81 3.56 -39.19
C LYS A 220 27.46 3.65 -38.45
N ARG A 221 27.24 2.79 -37.45
CA ARG A 221 26.03 2.85 -36.61
C ARG A 221 25.95 4.15 -35.81
N LYS A 222 27.08 4.65 -35.31
CA LYS A 222 27.14 5.93 -34.59
C LYS A 222 26.81 7.11 -35.50
N ILE A 223 27.36 7.16 -36.71
CA ILE A 223 27.03 8.16 -37.74
C ILE A 223 25.53 8.13 -38.02
N LEU A 224 24.98 6.96 -38.34
CA LEU A 224 23.55 6.79 -38.62
C LEU A 224 22.67 7.30 -37.46
N ARG A 225 23.05 6.98 -36.21
CA ARG A 225 22.33 7.47 -35.02
C ARG A 225 22.36 8.99 -34.90
N LEU A 226 23.50 9.62 -35.17
CA LEU A 226 23.65 11.08 -35.13
C LEU A 226 22.86 11.76 -36.25
N GLU A 227 22.82 11.17 -37.45
CA GLU A 227 22.01 11.64 -38.57
C GLU A 227 20.51 11.55 -38.26
N LEU A 228 20.05 10.44 -37.68
CA LEU A 228 18.67 10.29 -37.22
C LEU A 228 18.33 11.35 -36.17
N ARG A 229 19.20 11.56 -35.18
CA ARG A 229 19.02 12.62 -34.16
C ARG A 229 18.95 14.01 -34.79
N LYS A 230 19.81 14.30 -35.77
CA LYS A 230 19.79 15.56 -36.54
C LYS A 230 18.45 15.74 -37.23
N LYS A 231 17.92 14.69 -37.87
CA LYS A 231 16.60 14.70 -38.52
C LYS A 231 15.47 14.95 -37.52
N THR A 232 15.49 14.31 -36.35
CA THR A 232 14.50 14.54 -35.29
C THR A 232 14.54 15.99 -34.79
N ILE A 233 15.72 16.56 -34.55
CA ILE A 233 15.85 17.97 -34.12
C ILE A 233 15.33 18.93 -35.20
N LYS A 234 15.63 18.68 -36.48
CA LYS A 234 15.04 19.48 -37.57
C LYS A 234 13.51 19.43 -37.58
N GLY A 235 12.92 18.25 -37.34
CA GLY A 235 11.48 18.10 -37.17
C GLY A 235 10.94 18.93 -36.00
N MET A 236 11.63 18.91 -34.85
CA MET A 236 11.25 19.73 -33.69
C MET A 236 11.38 21.25 -33.96
N ILE A 237 12.37 21.68 -34.73
CA ILE A 237 12.52 23.09 -35.16
C ILE A 237 11.31 23.49 -36.01
N MET A 238 10.96 22.70 -37.03
CA MET A 238 9.82 22.98 -37.90
C MET A 238 8.51 23.05 -37.11
N GLN A 239 8.30 22.12 -36.17
CA GLN A 239 7.13 22.14 -35.30
C GLN A 239 7.11 23.38 -34.40
N THR A 240 8.24 23.73 -33.79
CA THR A 240 8.37 24.91 -32.93
C THR A 240 8.11 26.21 -33.72
N GLN A 241 8.60 26.30 -34.95
CA GLN A 241 8.32 27.41 -35.86
C GLN A 241 6.84 27.50 -36.22
N LYS A 242 6.20 26.37 -36.53
CA LYS A 242 4.75 26.31 -36.80
C LYS A 242 3.92 26.74 -35.59
N ASP A 243 4.29 26.29 -34.40
CA ASP A 243 3.57 26.61 -33.15
C ASP A 243 3.68 28.11 -32.80
N TYR A 244 4.82 28.73 -33.08
CA TYR A 244 5.05 30.15 -32.88
C TYR A 244 4.37 31.01 -33.97
N PHE A 245 4.73 30.84 -35.24
CA PHE A 245 4.31 31.73 -36.32
C PHE A 245 2.88 31.47 -36.81
N ASN A 246 2.44 30.21 -36.83
CA ASN A 246 1.13 29.88 -37.43
C ASN A 246 0.04 29.75 -36.36
N GLN A 247 0.37 29.20 -35.19
CA GLN A 247 -0.62 28.90 -34.16
C GLN A 247 -0.67 29.93 -33.03
N GLY A 248 0.36 30.78 -32.87
CA GLY A 248 0.45 31.73 -31.77
C GLY A 248 0.46 31.08 -30.37
N LYS A 249 0.76 29.78 -30.28
CA LYS A 249 0.67 28.99 -29.04
C LYS A 249 1.90 29.10 -28.14
N MET A 250 2.93 29.81 -28.59
CA MET A 250 4.23 29.88 -27.91
C MET A 250 4.64 31.33 -27.65
N PRO A 251 4.96 31.70 -26.41
CA PRO A 251 5.55 33.01 -26.12
C PRO A 251 6.93 33.17 -26.79
N GLU A 252 7.25 34.39 -27.24
CA GLU A 252 8.50 34.72 -27.94
C GLU A 252 9.76 34.31 -27.16
N GLY A 253 9.80 34.56 -25.85
CA GLY A 253 10.92 34.16 -25.00
C GLY A 253 11.18 32.65 -25.03
N ILE A 254 10.12 31.83 -25.00
CA ILE A 254 10.24 30.37 -25.07
C ILE A 254 10.69 29.91 -26.46
N TYR A 255 10.19 30.55 -27.51
CA TYR A 255 10.60 30.30 -28.88
C TYR A 255 12.11 30.55 -29.08
N ASN A 256 12.62 31.69 -28.60
CA ASN A 256 14.03 32.07 -28.70
C ASN A 256 14.93 31.09 -27.94
N ILE A 257 14.54 30.69 -26.72
CA ILE A 257 15.29 29.69 -25.92
C ILE A 257 15.37 28.34 -26.64
N ARG A 258 14.23 27.83 -27.15
CA ARG A 258 14.17 26.53 -27.85
C ARG A 258 14.98 26.55 -29.14
N THR A 259 14.82 27.60 -29.95
CA THR A 259 15.55 27.76 -31.21
C THR A 259 17.05 27.84 -30.97
N LYS A 260 17.50 28.58 -29.96
CA LYS A 260 18.92 28.62 -29.56
C LYS A 260 19.45 27.23 -29.17
N ARG A 261 18.74 26.49 -28.33
CA ARG A 261 19.14 25.12 -27.92
C ARG A 261 19.18 24.14 -29.09
N PHE A 262 18.23 24.24 -30.03
CA PHE A 262 18.24 23.41 -31.24
C PHE A 262 19.42 23.75 -32.16
N ALA A 263 19.73 25.04 -32.34
CA ALA A 263 20.88 25.48 -33.13
C ALA A 263 22.20 24.99 -32.52
N GLU A 264 22.34 25.07 -31.19
CA GLU A 264 23.49 24.52 -30.47
C GLU A 264 23.62 23.00 -30.68
N SER A 265 22.52 22.26 -30.54
CA SER A 265 22.50 20.81 -30.74
C SER A 265 22.82 20.40 -32.18
N ILE A 266 22.30 21.12 -33.18
CA ILE A 266 22.61 20.86 -34.59
C ILE A 266 24.09 21.11 -34.86
N ARG A 267 24.64 22.23 -34.39
CA ARG A 267 26.05 22.58 -34.54
C ARG A 267 26.97 21.51 -33.94
N ASP A 268 26.62 20.96 -32.78
CA ASP A 268 27.38 19.85 -32.18
C ASP A 268 27.33 18.56 -32.99
N LEU A 269 26.15 18.21 -33.54
CA LEU A 269 26.01 17.06 -34.43
C LEU A 269 26.79 17.26 -35.73
N GLU A 270 26.76 18.48 -36.29
CA GLU A 270 27.49 18.87 -37.49
C GLU A 270 29.00 18.86 -37.30
N ARG A 271 29.48 19.05 -36.08
CA ARG A 271 30.90 18.86 -35.73
C ARG A 271 31.26 17.38 -35.57
N GLN A 272 30.42 16.58 -34.92
CA GLN A 272 30.72 15.18 -34.60
C GLN A 272 30.68 14.24 -35.81
N ILE A 273 29.71 14.43 -36.71
CA ILE A 273 29.52 13.53 -37.86
C ILE A 273 30.76 13.53 -38.79
N PRO A 274 31.33 14.68 -39.20
CA PRO A 274 32.55 14.71 -40.01
C PRO A 274 33.76 14.05 -39.33
N LEU A 275 33.93 14.25 -38.02
CA LEU A 275 35.02 13.62 -37.26
C LEU A 275 34.91 12.08 -37.30
N LEU A 276 33.70 11.54 -37.21
CA LEU A 276 33.46 10.10 -37.34
C LEU A 276 33.66 9.60 -38.78
N HIS A 277 33.33 10.41 -39.80
CA HIS A 277 33.66 10.08 -41.19
C HIS A 277 35.16 10.05 -41.44
N GLU A 278 35.92 10.98 -40.86
CA GLU A 278 37.37 10.98 -40.94
C GLU A 278 37.96 9.75 -40.24
N GLU A 279 37.48 9.43 -39.04
CA GLU A 279 37.88 8.23 -38.30
C GLU A 279 37.57 6.95 -39.09
N LEU A 280 36.38 6.89 -39.72
CA LEU A 280 35.98 5.80 -40.59
C LEU A 280 36.94 5.66 -41.79
N ALA A 281 37.27 6.77 -42.45
CA ALA A 281 38.21 6.79 -43.57
C ALA A 281 39.61 6.34 -43.15
N ARG A 282 40.07 6.73 -41.95
CA ARG A 282 41.36 6.27 -41.39
C ARG A 282 41.35 4.75 -41.15
N LEU A 283 40.25 4.18 -40.62
CA LEU A 283 40.12 2.72 -40.45
C LEU A 283 40.07 1.97 -41.78
N GLU A 284 39.38 2.52 -42.79
CA GLU A 284 39.32 1.91 -44.13
C GLU A 284 40.68 1.93 -44.83
N ARG A 285 41.50 2.98 -44.63
CA ARG A 285 42.89 3.01 -45.10
C ARG A 285 43.76 1.94 -44.43
N ARG A 286 43.62 1.73 -43.12
CA ARG A 286 44.36 0.70 -42.36
C ARG A 286 43.98 -0.74 -42.72
N ARG A 287 42.86 -0.93 -43.42
CA ARG A 287 42.38 -2.24 -43.87
C ARG A 287 43.01 -2.65 -45.21
N LYS A 288 43.39 -1.69 -46.04
CA LYS A 288 44.08 -1.91 -47.33
C LYS A 288 45.55 -2.18 -47.07
#